data_AF-A0A2V5SII6-F1
#
_entry.id   AF-A0A2V5SII6-F1
#
_cell.length_a   1.000
_cell.length_b   1.000
_cell.length_c   1.000
_cell.angle_alpha   90.00
_cell.angle_beta   90.00
_cell.angle_gamma   90.00
#
_symmetry.space_group_name_H-M   'P 1'
#
loop_
_entity.id
_entity.type
_entity.pdbx_description
1 polymer ?
#
loop_
_entity_poly.entity_id
_entity_poly.type
_entity_poly.pdbx_seq_one_letter_code
_entity_poly.pdbx_strand_id
1 'polypeptide(L)'
;MISPFNLKKWAGYALVAVAFNVQAAQAPQHIDIKQFSKKVEDVVVPLPNEVFGALNKLGPVNWKEFVRTEKGANFTERPRIALLLGTVIADGFIAVQAEDAPAVKDIGQRVLALAKGIGVGNSITPHAKAITEAADKRQWENVRQELDRTQNSVQQAMN
;
A
#
# COMPACT_ATOMS: atom_id res chain seq x y z
N MET A 1 48.23 59.72 32.34
CA MET A 1 48.03 59.66 33.80
C MET A 1 47.21 58.43 34.11
N ILE A 2 47.76 57.59 34.98
CA ILE A 2 47.31 56.27 35.42
C ILE A 2 46.36 56.44 36.61
N SER A 3 45.31 55.60 36.75
CA SER A 3 44.82 54.98 38.01
C SER A 3 43.39 54.37 37.87
N PRO A 4 42.97 53.38 38.69
CA PRO A 4 43.02 51.98 38.29
C PRO A 4 41.74 51.17 38.62
N PHE A 5 41.75 49.87 38.26
CA PHE A 5 41.15 48.72 38.95
C PHE A 5 40.09 48.97 40.05
N ASN A 6 38.90 48.37 39.90
CA ASN A 6 38.36 47.57 41.01
C ASN A 6 37.42 46.44 40.54
N LEU A 7 37.90 45.22 40.77
CA LEU A 7 37.24 43.95 40.61
C LEU A 7 36.32 43.71 41.82
N LYS A 8 35.00 43.69 41.63
CA LYS A 8 34.08 43.20 42.67
C LYS A 8 33.28 42.02 42.14
N LYS A 9 33.75 40.83 42.52
CA LYS A 9 33.07 39.53 42.40
C LYS A 9 31.66 39.62 42.96
N TRP A 10 30.65 39.33 42.15
CA TRP A 10 29.40 38.76 42.62
C TRP A 10 29.08 37.55 41.75
N ALA A 11 29.30 36.39 42.36
CA ALA A 11 28.84 35.11 41.87
C ALA A 11 27.31 35.13 41.84
N GLY A 12 26.75 35.03 40.64
CA GLY A 12 25.34 34.75 40.41
C GLY A 12 25.27 33.70 39.31
N TYR A 13 25.28 32.43 39.70
CA TYR A 13 24.98 31.34 38.79
C TYR A 13 23.53 31.48 38.33
N ALA A 14 23.32 32.09 37.15
CA ALA A 14 22.05 31.98 36.45
C ALA A 14 22.01 30.60 35.78
N LEU A 15 21.42 29.62 36.48
CA LEU A 15 20.94 28.38 35.87
C LEU A 15 19.85 28.75 34.86
N VAL A 16 20.22 28.90 33.59
CA VAL A 16 19.26 28.95 32.49
C VAL A 16 18.74 27.53 32.30
N ALA A 17 17.63 27.21 32.94
CA ALA A 17 16.85 26.04 32.61
C ALA A 17 16.22 26.26 31.22
N VAL A 18 16.86 25.73 30.19
CA VAL A 18 16.24 25.60 28.86
C VAL A 18 15.17 24.53 28.98
N ALA A 19 13.92 24.94 29.20
CA ALA A 19 12.78 24.05 29.06
C ALA A 19 12.60 23.74 27.57
N PHE A 20 13.08 22.57 27.14
CA PHE A 20 12.66 21.97 25.88
C PHE A 20 11.18 21.64 25.97
N ASN A 21 10.32 22.54 25.50
CA ASN A 21 8.94 22.18 25.19
C ASN A 21 8.96 21.33 23.93
N VAL A 22 9.01 20.00 24.10
CA VAL A 22 8.63 19.06 23.05
C VAL A 22 7.11 19.17 22.93
N GLN A 23 6.64 20.09 22.09
CA GLN A 23 5.25 20.11 21.69
C GLN A 23 5.04 18.88 20.81
N ALA A 24 4.49 17.81 21.39
CA ALA A 24 4.00 16.68 20.61
C ALA A 24 2.96 17.22 19.63
N ALA A 25 3.29 17.22 18.33
CA ALA A 25 2.38 17.65 17.29
C ALA A 25 1.11 16.81 17.38
N GLN A 26 -0.01 17.44 17.74
CA GLN A 26 -1.30 16.78 17.79
C GLN A 26 -1.62 16.26 16.39
N ALA A 27 -1.96 14.97 16.28
CA ALA A 27 -2.36 14.39 15.01
C ALA A 27 -3.55 15.21 14.45
N PRO A 28 -3.48 15.70 13.21
CA PRO A 28 -4.52 16.56 12.66
C PRO A 28 -5.86 15.81 12.68
N GLN A 29 -6.85 16.40 13.36
CA GLN A 29 -8.19 15.80 13.52
C GLN A 29 -8.96 15.73 12.19
N HIS A 30 -8.57 16.54 11.21
CA HIS A 30 -9.17 16.58 9.89
C HIS A 30 -8.08 16.78 8.83
N ILE A 31 -7.99 15.83 7.90
CA ILE A 31 -7.11 15.93 6.73
C ILE A 31 -7.92 16.60 5.63
N ASP A 32 -7.57 17.84 5.27
CA ASP A 32 -8.18 18.50 4.12
C ASP A 32 -7.68 17.87 2.82
N ILE A 33 -8.46 16.91 2.30
CA ILE A 33 -8.12 16.14 1.10
C ILE A 33 -7.91 17.04 -0.12
N LYS A 34 -8.50 18.25 -0.13
CA LYS A 34 -8.31 19.22 -1.23
C LYS A 34 -6.86 19.71 -1.32
N GLN A 35 -6.13 19.74 -0.22
CA GLN A 35 -4.71 20.09 -0.21
C GLN A 35 -3.83 18.99 -0.84
N PHE A 36 -4.35 17.76 -0.90
CA PHE A 36 -3.72 16.61 -1.55
C PHE A 36 -4.35 16.29 -2.92
N SER A 37 -5.25 17.12 -3.44
CA SER A 37 -5.96 16.87 -4.70
C SER A 37 -5.14 17.17 -5.95
N LYS A 38 -3.83 17.38 -5.81
CA LYS A 38 -2.96 17.43 -6.98
C LYS A 38 -3.05 16.06 -7.63
N LYS A 39 -3.67 15.98 -8.81
CA LYS A 39 -3.67 14.75 -9.60
C LYS A 39 -2.22 14.33 -9.73
N VAL A 40 -1.90 13.12 -9.26
CA VAL A 40 -0.58 12.55 -9.50
C VAL A 40 -0.62 12.11 -10.96
N GLU A 41 -0.17 13.00 -11.84
CA GLU A 41 -0.23 12.80 -13.30
C GLU A 41 0.76 11.73 -13.78
N ASP A 42 1.71 11.33 -12.92
CA ASP A 42 2.81 10.43 -13.28
C ASP A 42 2.92 9.26 -12.28
N VAL A 43 1.80 8.55 -12.05
CA VAL A 43 1.85 7.25 -11.36
C VAL A 43 2.07 6.16 -12.40
N VAL A 44 3.31 5.75 -12.57
CA VAL A 44 3.64 4.53 -13.32
C VAL A 44 3.35 3.33 -12.40
N VAL A 45 2.24 2.63 -12.67
CA VAL A 45 1.95 1.34 -12.06
C VAL A 45 2.72 0.26 -12.82
N PRO A 46 3.54 -0.57 -12.13
CA PRO A 46 4.31 -1.60 -12.79
C PRO A 46 3.38 -2.63 -13.43
N LEU A 47 3.81 -3.19 -14.56
CA LEU A 47 3.10 -4.29 -15.19
C LEU A 47 3.17 -5.53 -14.28
N PRO A 48 2.13 -6.39 -14.23
CA PRO A 48 2.17 -7.63 -13.47
C PRO A 48 3.42 -8.48 -13.76
N ASN A 49 3.84 -8.59 -15.03
CA ASN A 49 5.07 -9.29 -15.39
C ASN A 49 6.34 -8.65 -14.82
N GLU A 50 6.39 -7.33 -14.65
CA GLU A 50 7.52 -6.66 -13.99
C GLU A 50 7.55 -6.99 -12.50
N VAL A 51 6.37 -7.06 -11.85
CA VAL A 51 6.25 -7.49 -10.46
C VAL A 51 6.75 -8.93 -10.30
N PHE A 52 6.24 -9.88 -11.10
CA PHE A 52 6.71 -11.27 -11.06
C PHE A 52 8.20 -11.39 -11.40
N GLY A 53 8.68 -10.62 -12.39
CA GLY A 53 10.09 -10.55 -12.74
C GLY A 53 10.97 -10.05 -11.59
N ALA A 54 10.49 -9.09 -10.80
CA ALA A 54 11.17 -8.63 -9.59
C ALA A 54 11.16 -9.70 -8.49
N LEU A 55 10.04 -10.38 -8.26
CA LEU A 55 9.94 -11.47 -7.28
C LEU A 55 10.90 -12.62 -7.61
N ASN A 56 11.01 -12.98 -8.90
CA ASN A 56 11.90 -14.05 -9.36
C ASN A 56 13.40 -13.73 -9.13
N LYS A 57 13.78 -12.45 -9.01
CA LYS A 57 15.17 -12.05 -8.73
C LYS A 57 15.59 -12.25 -7.27
N LEU A 58 14.64 -12.52 -6.37
CA LEU A 58 14.91 -12.72 -4.95
C LEU A 58 15.53 -14.11 -4.64
N GLY A 59 15.72 -14.96 -5.65
CA GLY A 59 16.31 -16.28 -5.51
C GLY A 59 15.28 -17.35 -5.08
N PRO A 60 15.73 -18.50 -4.56
CA PRO A 60 14.84 -19.58 -4.15
C PRO A 60 14.12 -19.21 -2.84
N VAL A 61 12.97 -18.58 -2.96
CA VAL A 61 12.09 -18.19 -1.85
C VAL A 61 10.94 -19.19 -1.73
N ASN A 62 10.66 -19.66 -0.49
CA ASN A 62 9.47 -20.46 -0.22
C ASN A 62 8.23 -19.56 -0.09
N TRP A 63 7.64 -19.16 -1.22
CA TRP A 63 6.52 -18.22 -1.27
C TRP A 63 5.29 -18.66 -0.48
N LYS A 64 5.11 -19.98 -0.25
CA LYS A 64 4.00 -20.51 0.55
C LYS A 64 3.99 -20.02 2.00
N GLU A 65 5.16 -19.75 2.58
CA GLU A 65 5.26 -19.21 3.95
C GLU A 65 4.77 -17.75 4.06
N PHE A 66 4.72 -17.05 2.93
CA PHE A 66 4.34 -15.64 2.86
C PHE A 66 2.90 -15.43 2.37
N VAL A 67 2.18 -16.50 2.02
CA VAL A 67 0.76 -16.44 1.68
C VAL A 67 -0.03 -16.11 2.95
N ARG A 68 -0.62 -14.91 2.98
CA ARG A 68 -1.44 -14.48 4.11
C ARG A 68 -2.78 -15.19 4.12
N THR A 69 -3.15 -15.72 5.28
CA THR A 69 -4.44 -16.40 5.50
C THR A 69 -5.43 -15.56 6.30
N GLU A 70 -4.96 -14.48 6.94
CA GLU A 70 -5.79 -13.62 7.77
C GLU A 70 -6.64 -12.67 6.93
N LYS A 71 -7.96 -12.66 7.19
CA LYS A 71 -8.86 -11.69 6.59
C LYS A 71 -8.72 -10.36 7.34
N GLY A 72 -8.11 -9.37 6.69
CA GLY A 72 -7.95 -8.02 7.23
C GLY A 72 -9.28 -7.33 7.56
N ALA A 73 -9.20 -6.16 8.21
CA ALA A 73 -10.36 -5.40 8.65
C ALA A 73 -11.37 -5.10 7.54
N ASN A 74 -12.66 -5.05 7.89
CA ASN A 74 -13.73 -4.60 7.01
C ASN A 74 -13.93 -3.09 7.15
N PHE A 75 -14.09 -2.40 6.02
CA PHE A 75 -14.33 -0.97 5.98
C PHE A 75 -15.58 -0.66 5.16
N THR A 76 -16.27 0.42 5.53
CA THR A 76 -17.41 0.98 4.80
C THR A 76 -17.03 2.20 3.97
N GLU A 77 -15.99 2.92 4.37
CA GLU A 77 -15.52 4.14 3.73
C GLU A 77 -14.77 3.84 2.43
N ARG A 78 -15.22 4.43 1.31
CA ARG A 78 -14.64 4.20 -0.04
C ARG A 78 -13.11 4.34 -0.09
N PRO A 79 -12.46 5.36 0.51
CA PRO A 79 -11.00 5.47 0.48
C PRO A 79 -10.28 4.33 1.22
N ARG A 80 -10.84 3.85 2.34
CA ARG A 80 -10.26 2.73 3.10
C ARG A 80 -10.45 1.40 2.38
N ILE A 81 -11.60 1.22 1.72
CA ILE A 81 -11.84 0.06 0.86
C ILE A 81 -10.83 0.05 -0.30
N ALA A 82 -10.53 1.20 -0.91
CA ALA A 82 -9.54 1.30 -1.99
C ALA A 82 -8.11 0.95 -1.52
N LEU A 83 -7.69 1.45 -0.35
CA LEU A 83 -6.40 1.08 0.24
C LEU A 83 -6.32 -0.41 0.56
N LEU A 84 -7.38 -0.97 1.16
CA LEU A 84 -7.47 -2.39 1.44
C LEU A 84 -7.41 -3.21 0.14
N LEU A 85 -8.13 -2.81 -0.91
CA LEU A 85 -8.11 -3.47 -2.21
C LEU A 85 -6.66 -3.58 -2.75
N GLY A 86 -5.87 -2.50 -2.66
CA GLY A 86 -4.45 -2.54 -3.04
C GLY A 86 -3.66 -3.60 -2.27
N THR A 87 -3.87 -3.71 -0.96
CA THR A 87 -3.21 -4.76 -0.15
C THR A 87 -3.65 -6.19 -0.53
N VAL A 88 -4.94 -6.38 -0.83
CA VAL A 88 -5.48 -7.70 -1.25
C VAL A 88 -4.89 -8.11 -2.60
N ILE A 89 -4.74 -7.18 -3.53
CA ILE A 89 -4.12 -7.42 -4.83
C ILE A 89 -2.64 -7.81 -4.64
N ALA A 90 -1.92 -7.13 -3.75
CA ALA A 90 -0.54 -7.49 -3.42
C ALA A 90 -0.41 -8.92 -2.86
N ASP A 91 -1.31 -9.32 -1.95
CA ASP A 91 -1.37 -10.70 -1.45
C ASP A 91 -1.61 -11.70 -2.60
N GLY A 92 -2.38 -11.32 -3.62
CA GLY A 92 -2.63 -12.10 -4.83
C GLY A 92 -1.37 -12.43 -5.62
N PHE A 93 -0.44 -11.49 -5.77
CA PHE A 93 0.85 -11.74 -6.42
C PHE A 93 1.66 -12.83 -5.69
N ILE A 94 1.66 -12.80 -4.36
CA ILE A 94 2.36 -13.80 -3.54
C ILE A 94 1.69 -15.17 -3.67
N ALA A 95 0.36 -15.23 -3.65
CA ALA A 95 -0.38 -16.49 -3.84
C ALA A 95 -0.15 -17.11 -5.22
N VAL A 96 -0.09 -16.30 -6.28
CA VAL A 96 0.25 -16.76 -7.63
C VAL A 96 1.70 -17.26 -7.69
N GLN A 97 2.64 -16.56 -7.06
CA GLN A 97 4.04 -16.97 -7.00
C GLN A 97 4.23 -18.28 -6.20
N ALA A 98 3.38 -18.51 -5.21
CA ALA A 98 3.32 -19.75 -4.43
C ALA A 98 2.58 -20.90 -5.14
N GLU A 99 1.97 -20.63 -6.30
CA GLU A 99 1.08 -21.56 -7.02
C GLU A 99 -0.03 -22.14 -6.12
N ASP A 100 -0.57 -21.30 -5.22
CA ASP A 100 -1.59 -21.67 -4.25
C ASP A 100 -3.00 -21.35 -4.80
N ALA A 101 -3.60 -22.31 -5.49
CA ALA A 101 -4.92 -22.14 -6.11
C ALA A 101 -6.04 -21.80 -5.10
N PRO A 102 -6.15 -22.49 -3.94
CA PRO A 102 -7.09 -22.08 -2.89
C PRO A 102 -6.92 -20.63 -2.45
N ALA A 103 -5.70 -20.18 -2.21
CA ALA A 103 -5.45 -18.79 -1.81
C ALA A 103 -5.80 -17.80 -2.92
N VAL A 104 -5.46 -18.08 -4.18
CA VAL A 104 -5.82 -17.23 -5.33
C VAL A 104 -7.34 -17.10 -5.46
N LYS A 105 -8.10 -18.18 -5.19
CA LYS A 105 -9.56 -18.16 -5.22
C LYS A 105 -10.16 -17.28 -4.13
N ASP A 106 -9.69 -17.45 -2.89
CA ASP A 106 -10.14 -16.65 -1.75
C ASP A 106 -9.82 -15.16 -1.94
N ILE A 107 -8.63 -14.86 -2.45
CA ILE A 107 -8.20 -13.49 -2.78
C ILE A 107 -9.07 -12.92 -3.92
N GLY A 108 -9.31 -13.69 -4.98
CA GLY A 108 -10.16 -13.26 -6.10
C GLY A 108 -11.57 -12.88 -5.66
N GLN A 109 -12.18 -13.68 -4.77
CA GLN A 109 -13.49 -13.35 -4.18
C GLN A 109 -13.45 -12.06 -3.36
N ARG A 110 -12.38 -11.84 -2.60
CA ARG A 110 -12.21 -10.63 -1.80
C ARG A 110 -11.99 -9.39 -2.67
N VAL A 111 -11.22 -9.51 -3.75
CA VAL A 111 -11.05 -8.45 -4.77
C VAL A 111 -12.40 -8.05 -5.36
N LEU A 112 -13.25 -9.02 -5.73
CA LEU A 112 -14.60 -8.76 -6.26
C LEU A 112 -15.46 -7.96 -5.27
N ALA A 113 -15.46 -8.34 -4.00
CA ALA A 113 -16.24 -7.68 -2.96
C ALA A 113 -15.80 -6.22 -2.76
N LEU A 114 -14.49 -5.98 -2.67
CA LEU A 114 -13.92 -4.65 -2.46
C LEU A 114 -14.07 -3.75 -3.71
N ALA A 115 -13.87 -4.31 -4.91
CA ALA A 115 -14.08 -3.60 -6.18
C ALA A 115 -15.51 -3.08 -6.34
N LYS A 116 -16.50 -3.88 -5.91
CA LYS A 116 -17.91 -3.45 -5.87
C LYS A 116 -18.10 -2.28 -4.90
N GLY A 117 -17.46 -2.31 -3.73
CA GLY A 117 -17.52 -1.25 -2.72
C GLY A 117 -16.98 0.11 -3.18
N ILE A 118 -16.14 0.16 -4.22
CA ILE A 118 -15.58 1.41 -4.76
C ILE A 118 -16.11 1.79 -6.15
N GLY A 119 -17.04 1.00 -6.72
CA GLY A 119 -17.71 1.31 -7.99
C GLY A 119 -17.00 0.85 -9.25
N VAL A 120 -15.99 -0.04 -9.17
CA VAL A 120 -15.23 -0.56 -10.33
C VAL A 120 -15.51 -2.03 -10.64
N GLY A 121 -16.53 -2.61 -10.01
CA GLY A 121 -16.84 -4.03 -10.10
C GLY A 121 -17.05 -4.54 -11.53
N ASN A 122 -17.68 -3.74 -12.41
CA ASN A 122 -17.96 -4.15 -13.80
C ASN A 122 -16.67 -4.41 -14.60
N SER A 123 -15.65 -3.59 -14.41
CA SER A 123 -14.37 -3.72 -15.13
C SER A 123 -13.48 -4.81 -14.55
N ILE A 124 -13.63 -5.16 -13.27
CA ILE A 124 -12.78 -6.17 -12.59
C ILE A 124 -13.40 -7.57 -12.61
N THR A 125 -14.74 -7.68 -12.56
CA THR A 125 -15.43 -8.97 -12.43
C THR A 125 -15.04 -10.03 -13.47
N PRO A 126 -15.01 -9.73 -14.80
CA PRO A 126 -14.66 -10.75 -15.79
C PRO A 126 -13.22 -11.27 -15.59
N HIS A 127 -12.29 -10.38 -15.27
CA HIS A 127 -10.89 -10.74 -15.04
C HIS A 127 -10.70 -11.58 -13.78
N ALA A 128 -11.31 -11.18 -12.67
CA ALA A 128 -11.22 -11.93 -11.43
C ALA A 128 -11.74 -13.37 -11.59
N LYS A 129 -12.84 -13.56 -12.33
CA LYS A 129 -13.34 -14.90 -12.66
C LYS A 129 -12.35 -15.70 -13.49
N ALA A 130 -11.87 -15.14 -14.60
CA ALA A 130 -10.90 -15.80 -15.47
C ALA A 130 -9.60 -16.19 -14.74
N ILE A 131 -9.10 -15.33 -13.85
CA ILE A 131 -7.95 -15.62 -12.97
C ILE A 131 -8.25 -16.82 -12.06
N THR A 132 -9.38 -16.81 -11.35
CA THR A 132 -9.72 -17.91 -10.43
C THR A 132 -9.97 -19.24 -11.16
N GLU A 133 -10.56 -19.20 -12.35
CA GLU A 133 -10.78 -20.40 -13.18
C GLU A 133 -9.46 -20.97 -13.73
N ALA A 134 -8.54 -20.11 -14.15
CA ALA A 134 -7.21 -20.51 -14.60
C ALA A 134 -6.39 -21.09 -13.44
N ALA A 135 -6.48 -20.50 -12.24
CA ALA A 135 -5.83 -20.99 -11.03
C ALA A 135 -6.37 -22.36 -10.59
N ASP A 136 -7.70 -22.56 -10.62
CA ASP A 136 -8.33 -23.86 -10.34
C ASP A 136 -7.82 -24.97 -11.29
N LYS A 137 -7.48 -24.60 -12.54
CA LYS A 137 -6.87 -25.50 -13.54
C LYS A 137 -5.34 -25.56 -13.48
N ARG A 138 -4.71 -24.85 -12.54
CA ARG A 138 -3.23 -24.68 -12.43
C ARG A 138 -2.57 -24.15 -13.71
N GLN A 139 -3.29 -23.32 -14.46
CA GLN A 139 -2.80 -22.67 -15.67
C GLN A 139 -2.16 -21.33 -15.32
N TRP A 140 -1.02 -21.35 -14.64
CA TRP A 140 -0.38 -20.15 -14.09
C TRP A 140 0.04 -19.12 -15.13
N GLU A 141 0.37 -19.57 -16.33
CA GLU A 141 0.64 -18.66 -17.45
C GLU A 141 -0.61 -17.86 -17.86
N ASN A 142 -1.77 -18.54 -17.91
CA ASN A 142 -3.04 -17.88 -18.19
C ASN A 142 -3.43 -16.90 -17.07
N VAL A 143 -3.11 -17.23 -15.81
CA VAL A 143 -3.32 -16.31 -14.68
C VAL A 143 -2.50 -15.03 -14.87
N ARG A 144 -1.21 -15.14 -15.22
CA ARG A 144 -0.34 -13.97 -15.45
C ARG A 144 -0.81 -13.14 -16.64
N GLN A 145 -1.16 -13.79 -17.75
CA GLN A 145 -1.69 -13.11 -18.93
C GLN A 145 -2.99 -12.34 -18.62
N GLU A 146 -3.87 -12.90 -17.81
CA GLU A 146 -5.13 -12.26 -17.44
C GLU A 146 -4.91 -11.07 -16.48
N LEU A 147 -3.91 -11.15 -15.59
CA LEU A 147 -3.49 -10.01 -14.76
C LEU A 147 -3.02 -8.83 -15.62
N ASP A 148 -2.24 -9.07 -16.68
CA ASP A 148 -1.82 -8.01 -17.61
C ASP A 148 -3.02 -7.35 -18.31
N ARG A 149 -3.99 -8.15 -18.76
CA ARG A 149 -5.24 -7.64 -19.36
C ARG A 149 -6.05 -6.80 -18.38
N THR A 150 -6.05 -7.20 -17.11
CA THR A 150 -6.77 -6.49 -16.04
C THR A 150 -6.27 -5.07 -15.90
N GLN A 151 -4.95 -4.85 -15.93
CA GLN A 151 -4.36 -3.51 -15.83
C GLN A 151 -4.86 -2.59 -16.95
N ASN A 152 -4.88 -3.08 -18.19
CA ASN A 152 -5.38 -2.31 -19.33
C ASN A 152 -6.85 -1.89 -19.13
N SER A 153 -7.72 -2.82 -18.70
CA SER A 153 -9.13 -2.53 -18.44
C SER A 153 -9.35 -1.54 -17.29
N VAL A 154 -8.55 -1.64 -16.22
CA VAL A 154 -8.60 -0.71 -15.08
C VAL A 154 -8.16 0.68 -15.51
N GLN A 155 -7.07 0.79 -16.27
CA GLN A 155 -6.57 2.08 -16.75
C GLN A 155 -7.59 2.75 -17.69
N GLN A 156 -8.26 1.99 -18.55
CA GLN A 156 -9.37 2.49 -19.37
C GLN A 156 -10.57 2.93 -18.53
N ALA A 157 -10.90 2.23 -17.43
CA ALA A 157 -12.01 2.58 -16.56
C ALA A 157 -11.75 3.81 -15.66
N MET A 158 -10.48 4.20 -15.51
CA MET A 158 -10.06 5.36 -14.71
C MET A 158 -9.85 6.63 -15.55
N ASN A 159 -9.75 6.50 -16.88
CA ASN A 159 -9.68 7.59 -17.84
C ASN A 159 -11.07 8.12 -18.19
#